data_AF-A0A058ZPG7-F1
#
_entry.id   AF-A0A058ZPG7-F1
#
_cell.length_a   1.000
_cell.length_b   1.000
_cell.length_c   1.000
_cell.angle_alpha   90.00
_cell.angle_beta   90.00
_cell.angle_gamma   90.00
#
_symmetry.space_group_name_H-M   'P 1'
#
loop_
_entity.id
_entity.type
_entity.pdbx_description
1 polymer ?
#
loop_
_entity_poly.entity_id
_entity_poly.type
_entity_poly.pdbx_seq_one_letter_code
_entity_poly.pdbx_strand_id
1 'polypeptide(L)'
;MPCLDMFAGAWGVERNIEDAKTGQTTRFDGTALFTPDGKGLIYDEEGQMHLPGQPPMHASRRYLWRKVKGGIDVLFDDGRPFHHIGGGTEPQADHICTPDLYQVSYDFGHWPDWRATWRVSGPRKDYVMHSHYRPVAQVLHGTLASEQGLGHSSQSNSKRQNSHNAGGAKNGLYPD
;
A
#
# COMPACT_ATOMS: atom_id res chain seq x y z
N MET A 1 -18.26 8.74 -1.33
CA MET A 1 -16.97 8.52 -0.66
C MET A 1 -17.26 7.92 0.71
N PRO A 2 -16.66 6.77 1.04
CA PRO A 2 -16.66 6.22 2.39
C PRO A 2 -15.99 7.19 3.37
N CYS A 3 -16.37 7.20 4.65
CA CYS A 3 -15.62 7.98 5.63
C CYS A 3 -14.27 7.32 5.92
N LEU A 4 -13.26 8.11 6.34
CA LEU A 4 -11.90 7.60 6.56
C LEU A 4 -11.87 6.33 7.42
N ASP A 5 -12.64 6.30 8.51
CA ASP A 5 -12.64 5.20 9.48
C ASP A 5 -13.12 3.87 8.87
N MET A 6 -13.88 3.89 7.77
CA MET A 6 -14.31 2.69 7.06
C MET A 6 -13.18 1.98 6.30
N PHE A 7 -12.05 2.67 6.04
CA PHE A 7 -10.88 2.05 5.45
C PHE A 7 -10.06 1.25 6.47
N ALA A 8 -10.26 1.43 7.77
CA ALA A 8 -9.48 0.74 8.80
C ALA A 8 -9.59 -0.80 8.65
N GLY A 9 -8.46 -1.49 8.81
CA GLY A 9 -8.38 -2.94 8.65
C GLY A 9 -7.50 -3.39 7.48
N ALA A 10 -7.55 -4.69 7.19
CA ALA A 10 -6.72 -5.32 6.18
C ALA A 10 -7.46 -5.48 4.85
N TRP A 11 -6.74 -5.24 3.77
CA TRP A 11 -7.24 -5.23 2.39
C TRP A 11 -6.32 -6.07 1.52
N GLY A 12 -6.87 -6.93 0.68
CA GLY A 12 -6.14 -7.56 -0.41
C GLY A 12 -5.99 -6.56 -1.53
N VAL A 13 -4.79 -6.49 -2.12
CA VAL A 13 -4.46 -5.56 -3.19
C VAL A 13 -3.96 -6.34 -4.39
N GLU A 14 -4.69 -6.24 -5.49
CA GLU A 14 -4.26 -6.74 -6.79
C GLU A 14 -4.03 -5.54 -7.70
N ARG A 15 -2.96 -5.58 -8.48
CA ARG A 15 -2.59 -4.46 -9.33
C ARG A 15 -1.99 -4.91 -10.65
N ASN A 16 -2.43 -4.27 -11.72
CA ASN A 16 -1.82 -4.38 -13.05
C ASN A 16 -1.24 -3.02 -13.44
N ILE A 17 -0.01 -3.03 -13.96
CA ILE A 17 0.73 -1.85 -14.40
C ILE A 17 1.09 -2.07 -15.86
N GLU A 18 0.47 -1.31 -16.75
CA GLU A 18 0.69 -1.35 -18.19
C GLU A 18 1.64 -0.23 -18.58
N ASP A 19 2.86 -0.59 -18.98
CA ASP A 19 3.89 0.37 -19.38
C ASP A 19 3.84 0.60 -20.89
N ALA A 20 3.49 1.82 -21.29
CA ALA A 20 3.32 2.20 -22.70
C ALA A 20 4.65 2.29 -23.47
N LYS A 21 5.78 2.52 -22.77
CA LYS A 21 7.10 2.62 -23.42
C LYS A 21 7.66 1.25 -23.80
N THR A 22 7.42 0.24 -22.97
CA THR A 22 7.95 -1.12 -23.16
C THR A 22 6.89 -2.10 -23.68
N GLY A 23 5.61 -1.77 -23.58
CA GLY A 23 4.49 -2.67 -23.90
C GLY A 23 4.33 -3.81 -22.89
N GLN A 24 5.03 -3.77 -21.75
CA GLN A 24 4.98 -4.82 -20.74
C GLN A 24 3.88 -4.56 -19.72
N THR A 25 3.30 -5.64 -19.20
CA THR A 25 2.41 -5.59 -18.04
C THR A 25 3.11 -6.20 -16.83
N THR A 26 3.21 -5.42 -15.77
CA THR A 26 3.70 -5.86 -14.46
C THR A 26 2.50 -6.10 -13.54
N ARG A 27 2.50 -7.21 -12.81
CA ARG A 27 1.47 -7.52 -11.80
C ARG A 27 2.02 -7.31 -10.39
N PHE A 28 1.16 -6.88 -9.48
CA PHE A 28 1.43 -6.90 -8.06
C PHE A 28 0.28 -7.57 -7.31
N ASP A 29 0.64 -8.40 -6.34
CA ASP A 29 -0.28 -9.06 -5.41
C ASP A 29 0.23 -8.86 -3.99
N GLY A 30 -0.63 -8.35 -3.11
CA GLY A 30 -0.23 -8.02 -1.75
C GLY A 30 -1.40 -7.69 -0.84
N THR A 31 -1.07 -7.07 0.28
CA THR A 31 -2.04 -6.61 1.27
C THR A 31 -1.74 -5.18 1.68
N ALA A 32 -2.78 -4.42 1.98
CA ALA A 32 -2.71 -3.12 2.62
C ALA A 32 -3.40 -3.16 3.99
N LEU A 33 -2.71 -2.69 5.02
CA LEU A 33 -3.25 -2.53 6.36
C LEU A 33 -3.42 -1.04 6.66
N PHE A 34 -4.63 -0.65 7.01
CA PHE A 34 -4.95 0.69 7.47
C PHE A 34 -5.10 0.67 9.00
N THR A 35 -4.14 1.26 9.71
CA THR A 35 -4.11 1.27 11.18
C THR A 35 -4.39 2.67 11.73
N PRO A 36 -5.35 2.84 12.65
CA PRO A 36 -5.56 4.11 13.33
C PRO A 36 -4.32 4.60 14.09
N ASP A 37 -3.96 5.87 13.94
CA ASP A 37 -2.82 6.51 14.63
C ASP A 37 -3.22 7.69 15.53
N GLY A 38 -4.54 7.88 15.73
CA GLY A 38 -5.13 8.99 16.48
C GLY A 38 -5.28 10.30 15.69
N LYS A 39 -4.64 10.43 14.52
CA LYS A 39 -4.79 11.59 13.60
C LYS A 39 -5.50 11.22 12.30
N GLY A 40 -5.55 9.93 11.99
CA GLY A 40 -6.22 9.34 10.85
C GLY A 40 -5.83 7.87 10.75
N LEU A 41 -5.39 7.45 9.57
CA LEU A 41 -4.90 6.09 9.32
C LEU A 41 -3.46 6.11 8.81
N ILE A 42 -2.66 5.14 9.22
CA ILE A 42 -1.42 4.77 8.56
C ILE A 42 -1.77 3.65 7.57
N TYR A 43 -1.43 3.86 6.31
CA TYR A 43 -1.51 2.86 5.25
C TYR A 43 -0.16 2.17 5.13
N ASP A 44 -0.14 0.85 5.29
CA ASP A 44 1.02 0.00 5.08
C ASP A 44 0.69 -1.06 4.03
N GLU A 45 1.36 -1.05 2.88
CA GLU A 45 1.21 -2.06 1.84
C GLU A 45 2.50 -2.87 1.68
N GLU A 46 2.34 -4.18 1.55
CA GLU A 46 3.41 -5.13 1.27
C GLU A 46 2.91 -6.19 0.28
N GLY A 47 3.80 -6.68 -0.59
CA GLY A 47 3.45 -7.71 -1.57
C GLY A 47 4.59 -8.06 -2.51
N GLN A 48 4.25 -8.74 -3.60
CA GLN A 48 5.19 -9.17 -4.62
C GLN A 48 4.86 -8.52 -5.95
N MET A 49 5.91 -8.08 -6.65
CA MET A 49 5.84 -7.57 -8.01
C MET A 49 6.37 -8.64 -8.98
N HIS A 50 5.61 -8.89 -10.03
CA HIS A 50 5.84 -9.91 -11.03
C HIS A 50 6.09 -9.25 -12.38
N LEU A 51 7.36 -9.25 -12.81
CA LEU A 51 7.77 -8.73 -14.11
C LEU A 51 8.05 -9.90 -15.06
N PRO A 52 7.70 -9.79 -16.35
CA PRO A 52 8.00 -10.82 -17.32
C PRO A 52 9.49 -11.19 -17.35
N GLY A 53 9.79 -12.49 -17.23
CA GLY A 53 11.16 -13.00 -17.31
C GLY A 53 12.05 -12.71 -16.09
N GLN A 54 11.51 -12.16 -15.00
CA GLN A 54 12.26 -11.90 -13.77
C GLN A 54 11.68 -12.67 -12.58
N PRO A 55 12.51 -13.02 -11.57
CA PRO A 55 12.01 -13.50 -10.30
C PRO A 55 11.07 -12.47 -9.63
N PRO A 56 10.06 -12.91 -8.85
CA PRO A 56 9.24 -11.99 -8.07
C PRO A 56 10.11 -11.12 -7.15
N MET A 57 9.73 -9.84 -7.04
CA MET A 57 10.41 -8.87 -6.18
C MET A 57 9.48 -8.40 -5.09
N HIS A 58 9.96 -8.36 -3.85
CA HIS A 58 9.21 -7.75 -2.75
C HIS A 58 9.05 -6.24 -2.97
N ALA A 59 7.85 -5.73 -2.74
CA ALA A 59 7.53 -4.31 -2.80
C ALA A 59 6.71 -3.91 -1.58
N SER A 60 7.00 -2.73 -1.04
CA SER A 60 6.29 -2.17 0.11
C SER A 60 6.15 -0.66 -0.04
N ARG A 61 5.08 -0.09 0.52
CA ARG A 61 4.89 1.36 0.62
C ARG A 61 4.14 1.76 1.87
N ARG A 62 4.33 3.01 2.30
CA ARG A 62 3.64 3.60 3.44
C ARG A 62 3.10 4.99 3.12
N TYR A 63 1.87 5.25 3.54
CA TYR A 63 1.24 6.57 3.47
C TYR A 63 0.55 6.94 4.77
N LEU A 64 0.32 8.25 4.94
CA LEU A 64 -0.46 8.79 6.02
C LEU A 64 -1.76 9.34 5.45
N TRP A 65 -2.90 8.83 5.89
CA TRP A 65 -4.22 9.32 5.51
C TRP A 65 -4.78 10.17 6.64
N ARG A 66 -5.17 11.41 6.35
CA ARG A 66 -5.62 12.39 7.34
C ARG A 66 -7.01 12.87 6.99
N LYS A 67 -7.90 12.82 7.99
CA LYS A 67 -9.26 13.33 7.85
C LYS A 67 -9.21 14.84 7.82
N VAL A 68 -9.78 15.44 6.78
CA VAL A 68 -9.92 16.88 6.64
C VAL A 68 -11.36 17.23 6.27
N LYS A 69 -11.71 18.51 6.33
CA LYS A 69 -13.03 18.96 5.87
C LYS A 69 -13.13 18.72 4.36
N GLY A 70 -14.12 17.93 3.94
CA GLY A 70 -14.42 17.71 2.52
C GLY A 70 -13.65 16.56 1.85
N GLY A 71 -12.80 15.83 2.57
CA GLY A 71 -12.00 14.77 1.97
C GLY A 71 -11.00 14.11 2.91
N ILE A 72 -10.00 13.47 2.31
CA ILE A 72 -8.87 12.83 2.97
C ILE A 72 -7.59 13.37 2.32
N ASP A 73 -6.69 13.93 3.13
CA ASP A 73 -5.33 14.21 2.66
C ASP A 73 -4.49 12.94 2.75
N VAL A 74 -3.82 12.61 1.64
CA VAL A 74 -2.82 11.54 1.59
C VAL A 74 -1.45 12.19 1.58
N LEU A 75 -0.59 11.76 2.49
CA LEU A 75 0.78 12.25 2.64
C LEU A 75 1.75 11.08 2.49
N PHE A 76 2.96 11.39 2.06
CA PHE A 76 4.09 10.49 2.14
C PHE A 76 4.36 10.10 3.61
N ASP A 77 5.12 9.02 3.82
CA ASP A 77 5.50 8.54 5.15
C ASP A 77 6.29 9.58 5.96
N ASP A 78 7.05 10.45 5.28
CA ASP A 78 7.75 11.61 5.86
C ASP A 78 6.83 12.81 6.17
N GLY A 79 5.55 12.72 5.86
CA GLY A 79 4.53 13.74 6.12
C GLY A 79 4.43 14.84 5.08
N ARG A 80 5.19 14.81 3.97
CA ARG A 80 4.98 15.74 2.85
C ARG A 80 3.64 15.45 2.14
N PRO A 81 2.90 16.47 1.70
CA PRO A 81 1.65 16.26 0.96
C PRO A 81 1.88 15.46 -0.33
N PHE A 82 0.99 14.51 -0.61
CA PHE A 82 0.95 13.79 -1.87
C PHE A 82 -0.25 14.24 -2.70
N HIS A 83 -1.46 13.87 -2.31
CA HIS A 83 -2.70 14.28 -2.99
C HIS A 83 -3.90 14.34 -2.04
N HIS A 84 -5.00 14.91 -2.51
CA HIS A 84 -6.25 15.04 -1.77
C HIS A 84 -7.35 14.19 -2.40
N ILE A 85 -7.96 13.29 -1.63
CA ILE A 85 -9.14 12.54 -2.04
C ILE A 85 -10.37 13.34 -1.63
N GLY A 86 -10.99 14.03 -2.59
CA GLY A 86 -12.22 14.77 -2.36
C GLY A 86 -13.45 13.88 -2.12
N GLY A 87 -14.56 14.48 -1.72
CA GLY A 87 -15.85 13.80 -1.62
C GLY A 87 -16.37 13.26 -2.96
N GLY A 88 -17.47 12.49 -2.92
CA GLY A 88 -18.07 11.86 -4.11
C GLY A 88 -17.66 10.39 -4.29
N THR A 89 -18.21 9.71 -5.30
CA THR A 89 -17.91 8.29 -5.55
C THR A 89 -16.69 8.09 -6.44
N GLU A 90 -16.33 9.09 -7.24
CA GLU A 90 -15.21 9.02 -8.19
C GLU A 90 -14.29 10.25 -8.07
N PRO A 91 -13.66 10.49 -6.91
CA PRO A 91 -12.76 11.62 -6.77
C PRO A 91 -11.48 11.43 -7.59
N GLN A 92 -10.97 12.55 -8.09
CA GLN A 92 -9.75 12.62 -8.88
C GLN A 92 -8.77 13.60 -8.25
N ALA A 93 -7.49 13.36 -8.44
CA ALA A 93 -6.44 14.26 -8.00
C ALA A 93 -5.19 14.12 -8.87
N ASP A 94 -4.39 15.18 -8.89
CA ASP A 94 -3.10 15.20 -9.56
C ASP A 94 -1.99 15.47 -8.54
N HIS A 95 -0.80 14.94 -8.81
CA HIS A 95 0.43 15.23 -8.09
C HIS A 95 1.58 15.41 -9.08
N ILE A 96 2.33 16.50 -8.92
CA ILE A 96 3.53 16.77 -9.72
C ILE A 96 4.74 16.34 -8.90
N CYS A 97 5.39 15.26 -9.32
CA CYS A 97 6.66 14.81 -8.79
C CYS A 97 7.71 14.95 -9.90
N THR A 98 8.19 16.18 -10.11
CA THR A 98 9.06 16.54 -11.24
C THR A 98 10.17 15.51 -11.45
N PRO A 99 10.36 14.99 -12.67
CA PRO A 99 9.77 15.42 -13.95
C PRO A 99 8.46 14.73 -14.34
N ASP A 100 7.85 13.98 -13.43
CA ASP A 100 6.70 13.13 -13.70
C ASP A 100 5.39 13.78 -13.21
N LEU A 101 4.30 13.58 -13.97
CA LEU A 101 2.93 13.90 -13.58
C LEU A 101 2.21 12.61 -13.21
N TYR A 102 1.59 12.62 -12.04
CA TYR A 102 0.77 11.54 -11.51
C TYR A 102 -0.67 12.01 -11.44
N GLN A 103 -1.59 11.22 -11.98
CA GLN A 103 -3.02 11.49 -11.95
C GLN A 103 -3.72 10.26 -11.40
N VAL A 104 -4.57 10.43 -10.39
CA VAL A 104 -5.34 9.34 -9.79
C VAL A 104 -6.82 9.58 -9.94
N SER A 105 -7.53 8.50 -10.26
CA SER A 105 -8.99 8.41 -10.12
C SER A 105 -9.32 7.26 -9.18
N TYR A 106 -10.19 7.51 -8.22
CA TYR A 106 -10.77 6.48 -7.37
C TYR A 106 -12.14 6.07 -7.91
N ASP A 107 -12.55 4.84 -7.64
CA ASP A 107 -13.92 4.36 -7.80
C ASP A 107 -14.34 3.69 -6.48
N PHE A 108 -15.23 4.37 -5.76
CA PHE A 108 -15.86 3.89 -4.53
C PHE A 108 -17.33 3.47 -4.75
N GLY A 109 -17.79 3.36 -6.00
CA GLY A 109 -19.18 3.03 -6.34
C GLY A 109 -19.59 1.62 -5.91
N HIS A 110 -18.62 0.73 -5.71
CA HIS A 110 -18.83 -0.68 -5.36
C HIS A 110 -18.36 -1.04 -3.94
N TRP A 111 -18.31 -0.05 -3.05
CA TRP A 111 -17.85 -0.23 -1.67
C TRP A 111 -18.47 -1.49 -0.99
N PRO A 112 -17.68 -2.34 -0.31
CA PRO A 112 -16.30 -2.11 0.08
C PRO A 112 -15.28 -2.44 -1.00
N ASP A 113 -15.64 -3.03 -2.13
CA ASP A 113 -14.68 -3.26 -3.21
C ASP A 113 -14.41 -1.93 -3.94
N TRP A 114 -13.18 -1.43 -3.87
CA TRP A 114 -12.83 -0.13 -4.43
C TRP A 114 -11.58 -0.19 -5.29
N ARG A 115 -11.48 0.77 -6.21
CA ARG A 115 -10.40 0.81 -7.20
C ARG A 115 -9.69 2.15 -7.18
N ALA A 116 -8.42 2.11 -7.55
CA ALA A 116 -7.63 3.29 -7.86
C ALA A 116 -6.94 3.08 -9.21
N THR A 117 -7.10 4.02 -10.13
CA THR A 117 -6.39 4.05 -11.40
C THR A 117 -5.43 5.22 -11.39
N TRP A 118 -4.15 4.94 -11.57
CA TRP A 118 -3.12 5.94 -11.73
C TRP A 118 -2.69 6.00 -13.19
N ARG A 119 -2.60 7.21 -13.74
CA ARG A 119 -1.90 7.50 -14.99
C ARG A 119 -0.66 8.30 -14.66
N VAL A 120 0.50 7.77 -15.02
CA VAL A 120 1.79 8.41 -14.71
C VAL A 120 2.53 8.64 -16.01
N SER A 121 2.99 9.88 -16.21
CA SER A 121 3.67 10.29 -17.44
C SER A 121 4.86 11.17 -17.13
N GLY A 122 5.94 11.01 -17.88
CA GLY A 122 7.16 11.78 -17.75
C GLY A 122 8.22 11.30 -18.73
N PRO A 123 9.44 11.87 -18.69
CA PRO A 123 10.51 11.51 -19.62
C PRO A 123 10.86 10.01 -19.58
N ARG A 124 10.81 9.41 -18.39
CA ARG A 124 11.20 8.01 -18.14
C ARG A 124 10.04 7.09 -17.77
N LYS A 125 8.86 7.62 -17.48
CA LYS A 125 7.67 6.85 -17.08
C LYS A 125 6.53 7.14 -18.05
N ASP A 126 5.81 6.11 -18.47
CA ASP A 126 4.54 6.26 -19.16
C ASP A 126 3.75 4.97 -18.92
N TYR A 127 2.87 4.98 -17.92
CA TYR A 127 2.13 3.80 -17.55
C TYR A 127 0.75 4.13 -16.98
N VAL A 128 -0.12 3.12 -17.05
CA VAL A 128 -1.40 3.09 -16.35
C VAL A 128 -1.37 1.96 -15.33
N MET A 129 -1.75 2.26 -14.10
CA MET A 129 -1.75 1.33 -12.98
C MET A 129 -3.17 1.22 -12.42
N HIS A 130 -3.77 0.05 -12.56
CA HIS A 130 -5.07 -0.29 -12.00
C HIS A 130 -4.87 -1.10 -10.72
N SER A 131 -5.37 -0.60 -9.59
CA SER A 131 -5.34 -1.29 -8.30
C SER A 131 -6.76 -1.60 -7.86
N HIS A 132 -6.98 -2.81 -7.35
CA HIS A 132 -8.25 -3.25 -6.79
C HIS A 132 -8.03 -3.70 -5.35
N TYR A 133 -8.86 -3.15 -4.46
CA TYR A 133 -8.81 -3.38 -3.03
C TYR A 133 -10.08 -4.08 -2.60
N ARG A 134 -9.93 -5.16 -1.83
CA ARG A 134 -11.05 -5.90 -1.23
C ARG A 134 -10.76 -6.17 0.24
N PRO A 135 -11.72 -6.07 1.16
CA PRO A 135 -11.48 -6.41 2.55
C PRO A 135 -11.00 -7.86 2.69
N VAL A 136 -9.97 -8.09 3.50
CA VAL A 136 -9.59 -9.44 3.91
C VAL A 136 -10.41 -9.79 5.14
N ALA A 137 -11.13 -10.91 5.09
CA ALA A 137 -11.75 -11.45 6.30
C ALA A 137 -10.62 -11.73 7.32
N GLN A 138 -10.67 -11.07 8.47
CA GLN A 138 -9.80 -11.46 9.58
C GLN A 138 -10.16 -12.89 9.96
N VAL A 139 -9.26 -13.83 9.69
CA VAL A 139 -9.33 -15.13 10.35
C VAL A 139 -9.02 -14.83 11.82
N LEU A 140 -10.06 -14.87 12.66
CA LEU A 140 -9.89 -14.93 14.10
C LEU A 140 -9.11 -16.20 14.39
N HIS A 141 -7.79 -16.10 14.53
CA HIS A 141 -7.00 -17.18 15.11
C HIS A 141 -7.44 -17.32 16.56
N GLY A 142 -8.40 -18.19 16.80
CA GLY A 142 -8.73 -18.68 18.13
C GLY A 142 -7.47 -19.23 18.76
N THR A 143 -7.00 -18.57 19.82
CA THR A 143 -5.95 -19.09 20.68
C THR A 143 -6.48 -20.35 21.36
N LEU A 144 -6.13 -21.53 20.85
CA LEU A 144 -6.14 -22.73 21.68
C LEU A 144 -4.90 -22.67 22.56
N ALA A 145 -5.10 -22.22 23.79
CA ALA A 145 -4.16 -22.47 24.87
C ALA A 145 -4.18 -23.98 25.16
N SER A 146 -3.09 -24.67 24.87
CA SER A 146 -2.79 -25.97 25.45
C SER A 146 -1.73 -25.78 26.52
N GLU A 147 -2.17 -25.78 27.78
CA GLU A 147 -1.31 -25.95 28.93
C GLU A 147 -0.77 -27.39 29.01
N GLN A 148 0.42 -27.49 29.61
CA GLN A 148 1.04 -28.64 30.29
C GLN A 148 2.19 -29.34 29.56
N GLY A 149 3.39 -29.07 30.08
CA GLY A 149 4.64 -29.75 29.78
C GLY A 149 5.79 -29.12 30.57
N LEU A 150 5.85 -29.39 31.87
CA LEU A 150 6.96 -29.04 32.77
C LEU A 150 8.29 -29.66 32.26
N GLY A 151 9.33 -28.84 32.11
CA GLY A 151 10.70 -29.27 31.82
C GLY A 151 11.71 -28.18 32.13
N HIS A 152 12.52 -28.39 33.18
CA HIS A 152 13.53 -27.48 33.72
C HIS A 152 14.83 -27.39 32.87
N SER A 153 15.45 -26.20 32.92
CA SER A 153 16.91 -25.90 32.75
C SER A 153 17.45 -26.00 31.31
N SER A 154 18.27 -25.09 30.75
CA SER A 154 19.37 -24.28 31.27
C SER A 154 19.85 -23.23 30.24
N GLN A 155 20.39 -22.12 30.76
CA GLN A 155 21.49 -21.25 30.28
C GLN A 155 21.59 -20.70 28.83
N SER A 156 21.61 -19.35 28.81
CA SER A 156 22.49 -18.40 28.08
C SER A 156 22.81 -18.61 26.59
N ASN A 157 22.44 -17.62 25.77
CA ASN A 157 23.32 -16.55 25.26
C ASN A 157 22.77 -16.05 23.92
N SER A 158 22.33 -14.79 23.82
CA SER A 158 21.96 -14.18 22.54
C SER A 158 22.49 -12.75 22.46
N LYS A 159 23.54 -12.60 21.67
CA LYS A 159 24.01 -11.34 21.11
C LYS A 159 22.89 -10.76 20.25
N ARG A 160 22.29 -9.65 20.71
CA ARG A 160 21.49 -8.77 19.85
C ARG A 160 22.44 -8.06 18.88
N GLN A 161 22.52 -8.56 17.65
CA GLN A 161 22.92 -7.75 16.51
C GLN A 161 21.68 -7.06 15.96
N ASN A 162 21.59 -5.77 16.26
CA ASN A 162 20.57 -4.87 15.77
C ASN A 162 21.00 -4.40 14.37
N SER A 163 20.71 -5.17 13.34
CA SER A 163 20.91 -4.72 11.95
C SER A 163 19.67 -3.94 11.51
N HIS A 164 19.64 -2.66 11.83
CA HIS A 164 18.87 -1.69 11.07
C HIS A 164 19.52 -1.60 9.68
N ASN A 165 18.93 -2.30 8.71
CA ASN A 165 19.25 -2.10 7.31
C ASN A 165 17.96 -1.72 6.58
N ALA A 166 17.49 -0.49 6.85
CA ALA A 166 16.51 0.19 6.01
C ALA A 166 17.21 0.70 4.74
N GLY A 167 17.66 -0.25 3.92
CA GLY A 167 18.15 -0.04 2.57
C GLY A 167 17.12 -0.58 1.59
N GLY A 168 15.92 -0.01 1.60
CA GLY A 168 14.87 -0.34 0.64
C GLY A 168 15.39 -0.06 -0.77
N ALA A 169 15.60 -1.11 -1.55
CA ALA A 169 16.11 -1.04 -2.90
C ALA A 169 15.23 -0.10 -3.74
N LYS A 170 15.81 1.05 -4.12
CA LYS A 170 15.26 1.94 -5.15
C LYS A 170 15.48 1.33 -6.53
N ASN A 171 14.93 0.14 -6.78
CA ASN A 171 14.84 -0.37 -8.15
C ASN A 171 13.69 0.38 -8.81
N GLY A 172 14.05 1.46 -9.50
CA GLY A 172 13.15 2.42 -10.14
C GLY A 172 12.36 1.87 -11.32
N LEU A 173 11.74 0.70 -11.18
CA LEU A 173 10.68 0.28 -12.08
C LEU A 173 9.38 0.98 -11.67
N TYR A 174 8.86 0.83 -10.43
CA TYR A 174 7.68 1.63 -10.00
C TYR A 174 7.52 1.80 -8.46
N PRO A 175 8.40 2.51 -7.72
CA PRO A 175 8.02 3.03 -6.39
C PRO A 175 7.29 4.38 -6.52
N ASP A 176 6.52 4.71 -5.49
CA ASP A 176 5.68 5.91 -5.38
C ASP A 176 6.38 7.20 -5.86
#